data_AF-A0A379WFT0-F1
#
_entry.id   AF-A0A379WFT0-F1
#
_cell.length_a   1.000
_cell.length_b   1.000
_cell.length_c   1.000
_cell.angle_alpha   90.00
_cell.angle_beta   90.00
_cell.angle_gamma   90.00
#
_symmetry.space_group_name_H-M   'P 1'
#
loop_
_entity.id
_entity.type
_entity.pdbx_description
1 polymer ?
#
loop_
_entity_poly.entity_id
_entity_poly.type
_entity_poly.pdbx_seq_one_letter_code
_entity_poly.pdbx_strand_id
1 'polypeptide(L)' 'MEKADGYHGIEAVIDKDLSAALLASQIHADALLILTDADAVYLDWGKPTQRPLAQVTPELLREMQFDAGSMARK' A
#
# COMPACT_ATOMS: atom_id res chain seq x y z
N MET A 1 26.54 3.50 27.77
CA MET A 1 25.53 4.56 27.60
C MET A 1 24.29 4.11 28.34
N GLU A 2 23.95 4.83 29.41
CA GLU A 2 22.82 4.52 30.30
C GLU A 2 21.49 4.58 29.54
N LYS A 3 20.66 3.56 29.71
CA LYS A 3 19.25 3.58 29.29
C LYS A 3 18.44 4.05 30.48
N ALA A 4 17.96 5.29 30.43
CA ALA A 4 16.78 5.68 31.19
C ALA A 4 15.57 4.98 30.56
N ASP A 5 14.58 4.56 31.36
CA ASP A 5 13.35 3.88 30.93
C ASP A 5 12.64 4.62 29.78
N GLY A 6 12.99 4.27 28.53
CA GLY A 6 12.59 5.03 27.34
C GLY A 6 12.77 4.24 26.05
N TYR A 7 12.29 4.81 24.95
CA TYR A 7 12.33 4.19 23.63
C TYR A 7 13.74 4.26 23.01
N HIS A 8 14.12 3.21 22.27
CA HIS A 8 15.34 3.19 21.48
C HIS A 8 15.00 3.23 19.99
N GLY A 9 15.53 4.23 19.29
CA GLY A 9 15.47 4.27 17.84
C GLY A 9 16.31 3.15 17.22
N ILE A 10 15.85 2.65 16.07
CA ILE A 10 16.59 1.72 15.21
C ILE A 10 16.65 2.28 13.80
N GLU A 11 17.66 1.88 13.03
CA GLU A 11 17.71 2.18 11.60
C GLU A 11 16.78 1.21 10.87
N ALA A 12 15.72 1.75 10.28
CA ALA A 12 14.75 1.01 9.48
C ALA A 12 14.13 1.93 8.42
N VAL A 13 13.64 1.34 7.33
CA VAL A 13 12.81 2.02 6.36
C VAL A 13 11.38 1.51 6.56
N ILE A 14 10.48 2.43 6.87
CA ILE A 14 9.08 2.12 7.10
C ILE A 14 8.32 2.22 5.78
N ASP A 15 7.50 1.21 5.48
CA ASP A 15 6.58 1.30 4.35
C ASP A 15 5.50 2.35 4.64
N LYS A 16 5.45 3.39 3.80
CA LYS A 16 4.55 4.52 3.98
C LYS A 16 3.07 4.14 3.75
N ASP A 17 2.81 3.22 2.84
CA ASP A 17 1.45 2.83 2.46
C ASP A 17 0.87 1.93 3.58
N LEU A 18 1.67 1.01 4.13
CA LEU A 18 1.29 0.23 5.33
C LEU A 18 1.11 1.11 6.57
N SER A 19 1.98 2.10 6.77
CA SER A 19 1.86 3.02 7.91
C SER A 19 0.61 3.88 7.84
N ALA A 20 0.26 4.35 6.63
CA ALA A 20 -0.99 5.07 6.41
C ALA A 20 -2.21 4.18 6.66
N ALA A 21 -2.18 2.91 6.23
CA ALA A 21 -3.25 1.95 6.50
C ALA A 21 -3.44 1.70 8.01
N LEU A 22 -2.34 1.55 8.76
CA LEU A 22 -2.39 1.40 10.21
C LEU A 22 -2.99 2.65 10.87
N LEU A 23 -2.54 3.84 10.48
CA LEU A 23 -3.07 5.09 11.03
C LEU A 23 -4.56 5.27 10.73
N ALA A 24 -4.98 5.03 9.48
CA ALA A 24 -6.38 5.13 9.05
C ALA A 24 -7.29 4.21 9.89
N SER A 25 -6.83 2.99 10.18
CA SER A 25 -7.51 2.05 11.08
C SER A 25 -7.62 2.58 12.51
N GLN A 26 -6.53 3.12 13.06
CA GLN A 26 -6.49 3.65 14.43
C GLN A 26 -7.40 4.87 14.64
N ILE A 27 -7.56 5.71 13.63
CA ILE A 27 -8.40 6.91 13.69
C ILE A 27 -9.83 6.66 13.18
N HIS A 28 -10.15 5.41 12.79
CA HIS A 28 -11.44 5.04 12.18
C HIS A 28 -11.81 5.92 10.97
N ALA A 29 -10.87 6.13 10.06
CA ALA A 29 -11.13 6.87 8.83
C ALA A 29 -12.13 6.13 7.94
N ASP A 30 -13.03 6.86 7.28
CA ASP A 30 -14.00 6.29 6.34
C ASP A 30 -13.33 5.74 5.06
N ALA A 31 -12.18 6.30 4.68
CA ALA A 31 -11.44 5.91 3.48
C ALA A 31 -9.93 6.15 3.63
N LEU A 32 -9.14 5.35 2.90
CA LEU A 32 -7.71 5.54 2.68
C LEU A 32 -7.47 5.85 1.20
N LEU A 33 -6.87 7.01 0.91
CA LEU A 33 -6.46 7.39 -0.45
C LEU A 33 -4.95 7.25 -0.60
N ILE A 34 -4.51 6.35 -1.49
CA ILE A 34 -3.10 6.20 -1.88
C ILE A 34 -2.91 6.84 -3.25
N LEU A 35 -2.15 7.92 -3.30
CA LEU A 35 -1.81 8.60 -4.56
C LEU A 35 -0.63 7.92 -5.24
N THR A 36 -0.70 7.83 -6.57
CA THR A 36 0.33 7.25 -7.44
C THR A 36 0.38 8.02 -8.76
N ASP A 37 1.46 7.88 -9.52
CA ASP A 37 1.66 8.60 -10.78
C ASP A 37 0.87 8.01 -11.95
N ALA A 38 0.37 6.78 -11.78
CA ALA A 38 -0.57 6.16 -12.72
C ALA A 38 -1.99 6.68 -12.49
N ASP A 39 -2.75 6.86 -13.57
CA ASP A 39 -4.14 7.31 -13.53
C ASP A 39 -5.12 6.25 -12.99
N ALA A 40 -4.74 4.97 -13.04
CA ALA A 40 -5.47 3.85 -12.47
C ALA A 40 -4.54 2.70 -12.08
N VAL A 41 -5.06 1.74 -11.32
CA VAL A 41 -4.44 0.42 -11.18
C VAL A 41 -4.80 -0.41 -12.41
N TYR A 42 -3.82 -1.08 -13.01
CA TYR A 42 -4.01 -1.86 -14.24
C TYR A 42 -3.69 -3.34 -14.01
N LEU A 43 -4.45 -4.20 -14.69
CA LEU A 43 -4.03 -5.57 -14.96
C LEU A 43 -3.27 -5.63 -16.28
N ASP A 44 -2.39 -6.62 -16.42
CA ASP A 44 -1.59 -6.82 -17.64
C ASP A 44 -0.78 -5.58 -18.06
N TRP A 45 -0.19 -4.89 -17.08
CA TRP A 45 0.60 -3.68 -17.32
C TRP A 45 1.64 -3.86 -18.43
N GLY A 46 1.64 -2.95 -19.39
CA GLY A 46 2.54 -2.93 -20.54
C GLY A 46 2.20 -3.93 -21.65
N LYS A 47 1.10 -4.70 -21.54
CA LYS A 47 0.66 -5.66 -22.57
C LYS A 47 -0.52 -5.12 -23.39
N PRO A 48 -0.79 -5.68 -24.59
CA PRO A 48 -1.99 -5.34 -25.36
C PRO A 48 -3.32 -5.65 -24.64
N THR A 49 -3.30 -6.54 -23.65
CA THR A 49 -4.46 -6.89 -22.82
C THR A 49 -4.63 -5.99 -21.59
N GLN A 50 -3.82 -4.93 -21.46
CA GLN A 50 -3.87 -4.00 -20.35
C GLN A 50 -5.26 -3.41 -20.17
N ARG A 51 -5.77 -3.43 -18.93
CA ARG A 51 -7.08 -2.86 -18.60
C ARG A 51 -7.10 -2.22 -17.21
N PRO A 52 -7.77 -1.06 -17.04
CA PRO A 52 -7.86 -0.39 -15.75
C PRO A 52 -8.86 -1.10 -14.83
N LEU A 53 -8.57 -1.07 -13.53
CA LEU A 53 -9.46 -1.48 -12.45
C LEU A 53 -10.09 -0.24 -11.82
N ALA A 54 -11.33 0.07 -12.20
CA ALA A 54 -12.06 1.21 -11.64
C ALA A 54 -12.67 0.92 -10.26
N GLN A 55 -13.20 -0.29 -10.08
CA GLN A 55 -13.79 -0.77 -8.83
C GLN A 55 -13.52 -2.27 -8.70
N VAL A 56 -13.17 -2.71 -7.49
CA VAL A 56 -12.83 -4.11 -7.21
C VAL A 56 -13.01 -4.39 -5.72
N THR A 57 -13.27 -5.65 -5.37
CA THR A 57 -13.34 -6.08 -3.98
C THR A 57 -12.01 -6.69 -3.51
N PRO A 58 -11.74 -6.72 -2.20
CA PRO A 58 -10.56 -7.39 -1.65
C PRO A 58 -10.45 -8.87 -2.06
N GLU A 59 -11.59 -9.57 -2.19
CA GLU A 59 -11.64 -10.98 -2.60
C GLU A 59 -11.10 -11.16 -4.01
N LEU A 60 -11.58 -10.34 -4.95
CA LEU A 60 -11.13 -10.35 -6.33
C LEU A 60 -9.66 -9.92 -6.45
N LEU A 61 -9.22 -8.93 -5.67
CA LEU A 61 -7.83 -8.48 -5.68
C LEU A 61 -6.83 -9.56 -5.27
N ARG A 62 -7.19 -10.44 -4.32
CA ARG A 62 -6.32 -11.55 -3.87
C ARG A 62 -6.06 -12.59 -4.95
N GLU A 63 -6.94 -12.70 -5.94
CA GLU A 63 -6.80 -13.63 -7.08
C GLU A 63 -5.92 -13.04 -8.20
N MET A 64 -5.56 -11.75 -8.12
CA MET A 64 -4.83 -11.02 -9.14
C MET A 64 -3.33 -10.95 -8.84
N GLN A 65 -2.52 -10.71 -9.87
CA GLN A 65 -1.07 -10.54 -9.75
C GLN A 65 -0.67 -9.10 -10.06
N PHE A 66 0.17 -8.52 -9.19
CA PHE A 66 0.72 -7.19 -9.32
C PHE A 66 2.24 -7.23 -9.18
N ASP A 67 2.92 -6.20 -9.71
CA ASP A 67 4.36 -6.04 -9.56
C ASP A 67 4.74 -5.83 -8.09
N ALA A 68 5.62 -6.70 -7.57
CA ALA A 68 6.04 -6.71 -6.17
C ALA A 68 6.82 -5.44 -5.77
N GLY A 69 7.50 -4.81 -6.73
CA GLY A 69 8.33 -3.64 -6.53
C GLY A 69 7.57 -2.31 -6.59
N SER A 70 6.26 -2.32 -6.81
CA SER A 70 5.47 -1.11 -6.98
C SER A 70 4.05 -1.26 -6.45
N MET A 71 3.19 -1.96 -7.20
CA MET A 71 1.76 -1.98 -6.94
C MET A 71 1.33 -2.96 -5.87
N ALA A 72 2.02 -4.10 -5.71
CA ALA A 72 1.59 -5.13 -4.75
C ALA A 72 1.71 -4.71 -3.28
N ARG A 73 2.47 -3.65 -2.97
CA ARG A 73 2.64 -3.11 -1.61
C ARG A 73 1.69 -1.96 -1.27
N LYS A 74 0.91 -1.48 -2.26
CA LYS A 74 -0.11 -0.45 -2.08
C LYS A 74 -1.42 -1.11 -1.69
#